data_AF-A0A0F9FKF0-F1
#
_entry.id   AF-A0A0F9FKF0-F1
#
_cell.length_a   1.000
_cell.length_b   1.000
_cell.length_c   1.000
_cell.angle_alpha   90.00
_cell.angle_beta   90.00
_cell.angle_gamma   90.00
#
_symmetry.space_group_name_H-M   'P 1'
#
loop_
_entity.id
_entity.type
_entity.pdbx_description
1 polymer ?
#
loop_
_entity_poly.entity_id
_entity_poly.type
_entity_poly.pdbx_seq_one_letter_code
_entity_poly.pdbx_strand_id
1 'polypeptide(L)' 'MLEYGKDVIIEEGAIINVKDGFIGDRTIIRAGARVEGNSVELGTESYLDYGAWIGGGSCFDSQAYLVA' A
#
# COMPACT_ATOMS: atom_id res chain seq x y z
N MET A 1 9.98 -5.60 -6.01
CA MET A 1 9.99 -5.88 -4.57
C MET A 1 9.26 -4.73 -3.89
N LEU A 2 8.45 -5.00 -2.88
CA LEU A 2 7.84 -3.95 -2.06
C LEU A 2 8.82 -3.52 -0.97
N GLU A 3 9.10 -2.22 -0.91
CA GLU A 3 9.99 -1.61 0.08
C GLU A 3 9.20 -0.79 1.10
N TYR A 4 9.73 -0.68 2.31
CA TYR A 4 9.12 0.07 3.41
C TYR A 4 10.08 1.15 3.91
N GLY A 5 9.54 2.34 4.12
CA GLY A 5 10.18 3.43 4.82
C GLY A 5 10.32 3.15 6.32
N LYS A 6 10.85 4.14 7.05
CA LYS A 6 11.04 4.08 8.49
C LYS A 6 9.72 4.27 9.24
N ASP A 7 9.57 3.58 10.37
CA ASP A 7 8.45 3.75 11.30
C ASP A 7 7.05 3.54 10.67
N VAL A 8 6.96 2.68 9.65
CA VAL A 8 5.69 2.26 9.06
C VAL A 8 4.94 1.37 10.05
N ILE A 9 3.66 1.67 10.29
CA ILE A 9 2.77 0.87 11.12
C ILE A 9 1.73 0.20 10.23
N ILE A 10 1.69 -1.13 10.28
CA ILE A 10 0.67 -1.93 9.61
C ILE A 10 -0.03 -2.74 10.70
N GLU A 11 -1.29 -2.41 10.95
CA GLU A 11 -2.09 -3.13 11.93
C GLU A 11 -2.40 -4.54 11.46
N GLU A 12 -2.53 -5.46 12.42
CA GLU A 12 -2.95 -6.83 12.15
C GLU A 12 -4.29 -6.84 11.40
N GLY A 13 -4.36 -7.65 10.34
CA GLY A 13 -5.54 -7.76 9.47
C GLY A 13 -5.59 -6.76 8.32
N ALA A 14 -4.61 -5.86 8.17
CA ALA A 14 -4.39 -5.17 6.91
C ALA A 14 -3.91 -6.15 5.82
N ILE A 15 -4.32 -5.92 4.56
CA ILE A 15 -3.96 -6.75 3.41
C ILE A 15 -3.01 -5.97 2.53
N ILE A 16 -1.78 -6.46 2.39
CA ILE A 16 -0.78 -5.91 1.47
C ILE A 16 -0.48 -6.96 0.40
N ASN A 17 -1.03 -6.76 -0.80
CA ASN A 17 -0.84 -7.63 -1.95
C ASN A 17 -0.26 -6.81 -3.12
N VAL A 18 1.01 -6.42 -2.96
CA VAL A 18 1.75 -5.60 -3.91
C VAL A 18 3.04 -6.30 -4.31
N LYS A 19 3.32 -6.35 -5.63
CA LYS A 19 4.52 -7.02 -6.15
C LYS A 19 5.75 -6.12 -6.11
N ASP A 20 5.60 -4.88 -6.57
CA ASP A 20 6.65 -3.87 -6.67
C ASP A 20 6.18 -2.54 -6.05
N GLY A 21 7.07 -1.74 -5.47
CA GLY A 21 6.73 -0.39 -5.02
C GLY A 21 7.30 -0.01 -3.66
N PHE A 22 6.71 1.01 -3.04
CA PHE A 22 7.24 1.63 -1.82
C PHE A 22 6.12 2.12 -0.91
N ILE A 23 6.28 1.94 0.41
CA ILE A 23 5.42 2.55 1.43
C ILE A 23 6.26 3.55 2.23
N GLY A 24 5.95 4.84 2.11
CA GLY A 24 6.71 5.93 2.69
C GLY A 24 6.79 5.95 4.21
N ASP A 25 7.81 6.65 4.73
CA ASP A 25 8.09 6.78 6.16
C ASP A 25 6.84 7.18 6.96
N ARG A 26 6.67 6.64 8.17
CA ARG A 26 5.58 6.98 9.11
C ARG A 26 4.16 6.76 8.55
N THR A 27 4.03 5.97 7.48
CA THR A 27 2.72 5.55 6.98
C THR A 27 2.02 4.65 7.98
N ILE A 28 0.71 4.86 8.16
CA ILE A 28 -0.15 4.04 9.01
C ILE A 28 -1.21 3.36 8.14
N ILE A 29 -1.23 2.03 8.18
CA ILE A 29 -2.24 1.20 7.52
C ILE A 29 -3.04 0.49 8.60
N ARG A 30 -4.29 0.94 8.79
CA ARG A 30 -5.19 0.43 9.85
C ARG A 30 -5.77 -0.94 9.50
N ALA A 31 -6.28 -1.63 10.51
CA ALA A 31 -6.81 -2.99 10.34
C ALA A 31 -7.92 -3.05 9.27
N GLY A 32 -7.91 -4.11 8.47
CA GLY A 32 -8.87 -4.30 7.37
C GLY A 32 -8.66 -3.39 6.17
N ALA A 33 -7.71 -2.45 6.21
CA ALA A 33 -7.31 -1.70 5.02
C ALA A 33 -6.59 -2.62 4.02
N ARG A 34 -6.69 -2.28 2.73
CA ARG A 34 -6.20 -3.10 1.63
C ARG A 34 -5.34 -2.25 0.69
N VAL A 35 -4.14 -2.73 0.38
CA VAL A 35 -3.25 -2.18 -0.65
C VAL A 35 -2.97 -3.30 -1.64
N GLU A 36 -3.50 -3.19 -2.85
CA GLU A 36 -3.45 -4.26 -3.85
C GLU A 36 -3.03 -3.71 -5.23
N GLY A 37 -2.04 -4.33 -5.90
CA GLY A 37 -1.60 -3.89 -7.23
C GLY A 37 -0.31 -4.53 -7.72
N ASN A 38 0.01 -4.37 -9.00
CA ASN A 38 1.30 -4.80 -9.55
C ASN A 38 2.43 -3.88 -9.05
N SER A 39 2.28 -2.55 -9.20
CA SER A 39 3.19 -1.56 -8.63
C SER A 39 2.45 -0.46 -7.87
N VAL A 40 2.78 -0.21 -6.60
CA VAL A 40 2.11 0.80 -5.74
C VAL A 40 3.14 1.60 -4.94
N GLU A 41 3.06 2.92 -5.03
CA GLU A 41 3.82 3.84 -4.19
C GLU A 41 2.87 4.66 -3.30
N LEU A 42 3.05 4.54 -1.98
CA LEU A 42 2.41 5.39 -0.99
C LEU A 42 3.42 6.41 -0.47
N GLY A 43 3.06 7.68 -0.49
CA GLY A 43 3.88 8.76 0.05
C GLY A 43 4.15 8.64 1.56
N THR A 44 5.15 9.38 2.03
CA THR A 44 5.45 9.57 3.46
C THR A 44 4.22 10.08 4.22
N GLU A 45 4.01 9.56 5.44
CA GLU A 45 2.89 9.90 6.33
C GLU A 45 1.50 9.64 5.72
N SER A 46 1.40 8.68 4.79
CA SER A 46 0.10 8.20 4.32
C SER A 46 -0.70 7.58 5.48
N TYR A 47 -2.02 7.79 5.47
CA TYR A 47 -2.91 7.22 6.48
C TYR A 47 -4.06 6.49 5.79
N LEU A 48 -4.10 5.18 5.90
CA LEU A 48 -5.18 4.33 5.39
C LEU A 48 -6.04 3.91 6.57
N ASP A 49 -7.25 4.48 6.64
CA ASP A 49 -8.18 4.20 7.73
C ASP A 49 -8.80 2.80 7.61
N TYR A 50 -9.51 2.37 8.66
CA TYR A 50 -10.16 1.07 8.72
C TYR A 50 -11.03 0.77 7.49
N GLY A 51 -10.74 -0.36 6.82
CA GLY A 51 -11.47 -0.79 5.63
C GLY A 51 -11.20 0.03 4.36
N ALA A 52 -10.28 1.00 4.40
CA ALA A 52 -9.85 1.73 3.21
C ALA A 52 -9.24 0.78 2.18
N TRP A 53 -9.46 1.05 0.90
CA TRP A 53 -8.89 0.26 -0.18
C TRP A 53 -8.17 1.17 -1.17
N ILE A 54 -6.86 0.94 -1.29
CA ILE A 54 -6.05 1.46 -2.39
C ILE A 54 -5.74 0.29 -3.32
N GLY A 55 -6.12 0.46 -4.58
CA GLY A 55 -5.71 -0.43 -5.65
C GLY A 55 -5.95 0.21 -7.00
N GLY A 56 -5.09 -0.11 -7.96
CA GLY A 56 -5.33 0.22 -9.36
C GLY A 56 -6.07 -0.96 -9.98
N GLY A 57 -7.31 -0.76 -10.49
CA GLY A 57 -8.18 -1.80 -11.05
C GLY A 57 -7.58 -2.70 -12.15
N SER A 58 -6.34 -2.47 -12.53
CA SER A 58 -5.48 -3.30 -13.38
C SER A 58 -4.41 -4.07 -12.58
N CYS A 59 -4.69 -4.55 -11.36
CA CYS A 59 -3.73 -5.29 -10.51
C CYS A 59 -3.02 -6.47 -11.22
N PHE A 60 -3.60 -6.94 -12.33
CA PHE A 60 -3.10 -8.02 -13.18
C PHE A 60 -2.37 -7.56 -14.46
N ASP A 61 -2.43 -6.26 -14.81
CA ASP A 61 -1.63 -5.69 -15.89
C ASP A 61 -0.21 -5.42 -15.36
N SER A 62 0.77 -6.03 -16.02
CA SER A 62 2.19 -5.87 -15.70
C SER A 62 2.71 -4.42 -15.76
N GLN A 63 1.99 -3.52 -16.43
CA GLN A 63 2.33 -2.11 -16.56
C GLN A 63 1.51 -1.22 -15.61
N ALA A 64 0.57 -1.77 -14.84
CA ALA A 64 -0.23 -0.97 -13.92
C ALA A 64 0.62 -0.44 -12.77
N TYR A 65 0.47 0.85 -12.51
CA TYR A 65 1.18 1.60 -11.49
C TYR A 65 0.26 2.64 -10.85
N LEU A 66 0.28 2.72 -9.52
CA LEU A 66 -0.45 3.69 -8.72
C LEU A 66 0.51 4.47 -7.83
N VAL A 67 0.36 5.79 -7.81
CA VAL A 67 1.03 6.70 -6.87
C VAL A 67 -0.04 7.44 -6.09
N ALA A 68 0.03 7.37 -4.76
CA ALA A 68 -0.90 8.03 -3.85
C ALA A 68 -0.18 8.76 -2.73
#